data_AF-A0A2A2QHH5-F1
#
_entry.id   AF-A0A2A2QHH5-F1
#
_cell.length_a   1.000
_cell.length_b   1.000
_cell.length_c   1.000
_cell.angle_alpha   90.00
_cell.angle_beta   90.00
_cell.angle_gamma   90.00
#
_symmetry.space_group_name_H-M   'P 1'
#
loop_
_entity.id
_entity.type
_entity.pdbx_description
1 polymer ?
#
loop_
_entity_poly.entity_id
_entity_poly.type
_entity_poly.pdbx_seq_one_letter_code
_entity_poly.pdbx_strand_id
1 'polypeptide(L)'
;MALGLAGGFLLRPVIVTDRGEFRLFASQGGGAAAGSEELAGKSESRASGNRSAGSPLARLSSGDAVTDVRDLIASFEGIRSETQLNPMELIRRIYLLTQLRESEVLDVLASLSKAEDSIRGAEFAEMARICVLTRLAELNGPEAMRLIHSGDLASIWDGSEDTASLMVMNSWVAADPEGAKHWFEAGMKQLDQEELRDLMENDDFRQAYYDGMAKHDPEALAREVGDDSDPDKRDEVMVALVRNAKAPEELVELLDRCIGVYDARTEAIEKLSKADPTIAAAWVETQAVDNARDHDIEDVALVMLDRDTERGIEWYMAQEFADAEREEDRLSKIIYHLAKEDLDRAVEWLESQPDDATRDSAEISMAYQVKGRGWSERLRWLVRVGDVDRRNEALKTMFRSEWEREGGRLPDHVIEAAEEAGMGDAARSYKPE
;
A
#
# COMPACT_ATOMS: atom_id res chain seq x y z
N MET A 1 -18.06 -4.29 -7.31
CA MET A 1 -17.39 -3.00 -7.09
C MET A 1 -16.54 -3.19 -5.86
N ALA A 2 -15.29 -3.66 -6.02
CA ALA A 2 -14.41 -3.93 -4.88
C ALA A 2 -13.84 -2.59 -4.40
N LEU A 3 -14.33 -2.10 -3.27
CA LEU A 3 -13.73 -0.96 -2.58
C LEU A 3 -12.41 -1.43 -1.97
N GLY A 4 -11.30 -0.97 -2.53
CA GLY A 4 -9.97 -1.13 -1.93
C GLY A 4 -9.90 -0.37 -0.60
N LEU A 5 -10.28 -1.04 0.49
CA LEU A 5 -10.03 -0.63 1.87
C LEU A 5 -8.75 -1.32 2.37
N ALA A 6 -7.63 -1.13 1.67
CA ALA A 6 -6.30 -1.47 2.17
C ALA A 6 -5.66 -0.30 2.95
N GLY A 7 -6.49 0.53 3.59
CA GLY A 7 -6.05 1.56 4.52
C GLY A 7 -6.25 1.04 5.94
N GLY A 8 -5.19 0.53 6.56
CA GLY A 8 -5.23 0.04 7.93
C GLY A 8 -5.76 1.10 8.91
N PHE A 9 -7.03 0.99 9.30
CA PHE A 9 -7.55 1.65 10.49
C PHE A 9 -6.99 0.91 11.72
N LEU A 10 -5.74 1.19 12.06
CA LEU A 10 -5.21 0.82 13.36
C LEU A 10 -5.86 1.74 14.39
N LEU A 11 -6.92 1.26 15.05
CA LEU A 11 -7.38 1.83 16.32
C LEU A 11 -6.19 1.79 17.28
N ARG A 12 -5.60 2.95 17.60
CA ARG A 12 -4.58 3.02 18.65
C ARG A 12 -5.19 2.54 19.97
N PRO A 13 -4.49 1.74 20.79
CA PRO A 13 -5.00 1.33 22.08
C PRO A 13 -5.25 2.56 22.96
N VAL A 14 -6.49 2.71 23.42
CA VAL A 14 -6.86 3.68 24.44
C VAL A 14 -6.41 3.10 25.77
N ILE A 15 -5.30 3.63 26.32
CA ILE A 15 -4.83 3.21 27.65
C ILE A 15 -5.75 3.84 28.70
N VAL A 16 -6.59 3.00 29.32
CA VAL A 16 -7.39 3.36 30.49
C VAL A 16 -6.48 3.26 31.71
N THR A 17 -6.24 4.39 32.38
CA THR A 17 -5.53 4.39 33.67
C THR A 17 -6.46 3.90 34.78
N ASP A 18 -5.92 3.39 35.89
CA ASP A 18 -6.64 2.88 37.08
C ASP A 18 -7.67 3.85 37.72
N ARG A 19 -7.80 5.08 37.20
CA ARG A 19 -8.75 6.10 37.66
C ARG A 19 -9.90 6.40 36.70
N GLY A 20 -10.02 5.68 35.58
CA GLY A 20 -11.13 5.87 34.63
C GLY A 20 -11.14 7.23 33.92
N GLU A 21 -9.99 7.93 33.90
CA GLU A 21 -9.84 9.17 33.14
C GLU A 21 -9.40 8.89 31.70
N PHE A 22 -10.17 9.41 30.74
CA PHE A 22 -9.85 9.34 29.31
C PHE A 22 -8.90 10.48 28.93
N ARG A 23 -7.73 10.17 28.39
CA ARG A 23 -6.85 11.15 27.74
C ARG A 23 -6.69 10.83 26.26
N LEU A 24 -7.29 11.66 25.43
CA LEU A 24 -6.98 11.72 24.00
C LEU A 24 -5.66 12.49 23.84
N PHE A 25 -4.61 11.80 23.40
CA PHE A 25 -3.40 12.47 22.96
C PHE A 25 -3.63 13.04 21.55
N ALA A 26 -3.98 14.32 21.48
CA ALA A 26 -3.80 15.09 20.27
C ALA A 26 -2.29 15.32 20.06
N SER A 27 -1.78 14.93 18.90
CA SER A 27 -0.48 15.39 18.42
C SER A 27 -0.54 16.92 18.30
N GLN A 28 0.10 17.64 19.22
CA GLN A 28 0.31 19.08 19.07
C GLN A 28 1.43 19.29 18.05
N GLY A 29 1.04 19.56 16.81
CA GLY A 29 1.89 20.30 15.88
C GLY A 29 2.19 21.67 16.48
N GLY A 30 3.47 21.99 16.64
CA GLY A 30 3.94 23.27 17.15
C GLY A 30 3.50 24.42 16.24
N GLY A 31 2.88 25.44 16.84
CA GLY A 31 2.50 26.68 16.17
C GLY A 31 2.25 27.76 17.22
N ALA A 32 2.98 28.86 17.11
CA ALA A 32 3.13 29.90 18.12
C ALA A 32 1.90 30.80 18.35
N ALA A 33 1.77 31.24 19.60
CA ALA A 33 1.27 32.51 20.13
C ALA A 33 0.17 33.30 19.39
N ALA A 34 -0.97 33.55 20.05
CA ALA A 34 -1.38 34.88 20.55
C ALA A 34 -2.84 34.90 21.06
N GLY A 35 -3.09 35.70 22.11
CA GLY A 35 -4.33 36.46 22.25
C GLY A 35 -5.47 35.84 23.05
N SER A 36 -5.44 36.05 24.37
CA SER A 36 -6.61 35.93 25.24
C SER A 36 -7.50 37.18 25.11
N GLU A 37 -8.78 37.01 24.78
CA GLU A 37 -9.80 38.01 25.05
C GLU A 37 -11.01 37.36 25.72
N GLU A 38 -11.32 37.92 26.89
CA GLU A 38 -12.36 37.58 27.84
C GLU A 38 -13.65 38.30 27.45
N LEU A 39 -14.71 37.56 27.13
CA LEU A 39 -16.04 38.13 26.91
C LEU A 39 -17.07 37.38 27.75
N ALA A 40 -17.33 37.94 28.92
CA ALA A 40 -18.44 37.58 29.81
C ALA A 40 -19.76 38.10 29.23
N GLY A 41 -20.59 37.20 28.72
CA GLY A 41 -21.97 37.47 28.31
C GLY A 41 -22.98 36.73 29.20
N LYS A 42 -23.65 37.46 30.10
CA LYS A 42 -24.84 36.98 30.82
C LYS A 42 -25.98 36.76 29.82
N SER A 43 -26.50 35.54 29.75
CA SER A 43 -27.72 35.19 29.01
C SER A 43 -28.80 34.73 30.00
N GLU A 44 -29.92 35.45 29.99
CA GLU A 44 -31.08 35.24 30.84
C GLU A 44 -31.90 34.01 30.39
N SER A 45 -32.22 33.20 31.39
CA SER A 45 -33.15 32.08 31.33
C SER A 45 -34.56 32.51 30.92
N ARG A 46 -35.04 32.00 29.78
CA ARG A 46 -36.47 31.87 29.50
C ARG A 46 -36.83 30.39 29.35
N ALA A 47 -37.45 29.88 30.41
CA ALA A 47 -38.10 28.58 30.43
C ALA A 47 -39.27 28.57 29.42
N SER A 48 -39.09 27.81 28.34
CA SER A 48 -40.19 27.35 27.48
C SER A 48 -40.19 25.84 27.52
N GLY A 49 -41.14 25.28 28.27
CA GLY A 49 -41.35 23.85 28.38
C GLY A 49 -41.83 23.28 27.04
N ASN A 50 -40.89 22.69 26.31
CA ASN A 50 -41.21 21.81 25.20
C ASN A 50 -40.67 20.42 25.59
N ARG A 51 -41.58 19.47 25.84
CA ARG A 51 -41.23 18.07 26.08
C ARG A 51 -40.68 17.52 24.77
N SER A 52 -39.38 17.64 24.54
CA SER A 52 -38.70 16.85 23.52
C SER A 52 -38.93 15.38 23.88
N ALA A 53 -39.59 14.64 23.00
CA ALA A 53 -39.40 13.19 22.97
C ALA A 53 -37.88 12.97 23.00
N GLY A 54 -37.40 12.31 24.05
CA GLY A 54 -35.97 12.12 24.27
C GLY A 54 -35.35 11.59 22.99
N SER A 55 -34.25 12.22 22.55
CA SER A 55 -33.48 11.68 21.46
C SER A 55 -33.18 10.19 21.78
N PRO A 56 -33.41 9.25 20.85
CA PRO A 56 -33.06 7.84 21.02
C PRO A 56 -31.59 7.64 21.44
N LEU A 57 -30.76 8.68 21.32
CA LEU A 57 -29.33 8.74 21.64
C LEU A 57 -28.96 8.65 23.14
N ALA A 58 -29.92 8.60 24.07
CA ALA A 58 -29.62 8.68 25.52
C ALA A 58 -29.59 7.34 26.28
N ARG A 59 -29.91 6.20 25.66
CA ARG A 59 -29.70 4.87 26.27
C ARG A 59 -28.52 4.20 25.56
N LEU A 60 -27.30 4.55 26.00
CA LEU A 60 -26.07 4.22 25.26
C LEU A 60 -25.48 2.83 25.57
N SER A 61 -26.04 2.11 26.53
CA SER A 61 -25.84 0.66 26.70
C SER A 61 -26.90 0.18 27.68
N SER A 62 -27.50 -0.98 27.40
CA SER A 62 -28.36 -1.68 28.36
C SER A 62 -27.58 -2.25 29.54
N GLY A 63 -26.24 -2.22 29.49
CA GLY A 63 -25.35 -2.95 30.39
C GLY A 63 -25.19 -4.42 30.03
N ASP A 64 -25.90 -4.89 28.99
CA ASP A 64 -25.79 -6.21 28.41
C ASP A 64 -25.41 -6.08 26.92
N ALA A 65 -24.16 -6.37 26.61
CA ALA A 65 -23.62 -6.21 25.27
C ALA A 65 -24.38 -7.06 24.23
N VAL A 66 -24.91 -8.22 24.62
CA VAL A 66 -25.70 -9.07 23.71
C VAL A 66 -27.03 -8.41 23.36
N THR A 67 -27.70 -7.81 24.35
CA THR A 67 -28.92 -7.03 24.11
C THR A 67 -28.62 -5.81 23.24
N ASP A 68 -27.51 -5.10 23.50
CA ASP A 68 -27.11 -3.94 22.69
C ASP A 68 -26.84 -4.33 21.22
N VAL A 69 -26.25 -5.50 20.98
CA VAL A 69 -26.02 -6.02 19.62
C VAL A 69 -27.31 -6.48 18.95
N ARG A 70 -28.24 -7.11 19.68
CA ARG A 70 -29.55 -7.46 19.12
C ARG A 70 -30.37 -6.22 18.77
N ASP A 71 -30.37 -5.21 19.63
CA ASP A 71 -31.02 -3.92 19.37
C ASP A 71 -30.37 -3.21 18.17
N LEU A 72 -29.05 -3.33 18.03
CA LEU A 72 -28.29 -2.90 16.85
C LEU A 72 -28.79 -3.60 15.59
N ILE A 73 -28.83 -4.94 15.56
CA ILE A 73 -29.30 -5.74 14.42
C ILE A 73 -30.74 -5.34 14.05
N ALA A 74 -31.64 -5.29 15.04
CA ALA A 74 -33.04 -4.90 14.84
C ALA A 74 -33.18 -3.47 14.30
N SER A 75 -32.29 -2.55 14.71
CA SER A 75 -32.32 -1.17 14.19
C SER A 75 -31.98 -1.10 12.70
N PHE A 76 -31.24 -2.08 12.15
CA PHE A 76 -30.89 -2.12 10.73
C PHE A 76 -32.01 -2.65 9.84
N GLU A 77 -32.91 -3.48 10.36
CA GLU A 77 -34.11 -3.89 9.64
C GLU A 77 -34.95 -2.67 9.18
N GLY A 78 -34.82 -1.54 9.88
CA GLY A 78 -35.47 -0.27 9.53
C GLY A 78 -34.74 0.61 8.52
N ILE A 79 -33.46 0.35 8.22
CA ILE A 79 -32.65 1.18 7.32
C ILE A 79 -32.91 0.77 5.87
N ARG A 80 -33.33 1.73 5.03
CA ARG A 80 -33.73 1.47 3.63
C ARG A 80 -32.65 1.80 2.60
N SER A 81 -31.63 2.57 2.98
CA SER A 81 -30.49 2.93 2.12
C SER A 81 -29.23 3.21 2.92
N GLU A 82 -28.06 2.99 2.32
CA GLU A 82 -26.74 3.28 2.92
C GLU A 82 -26.59 4.73 3.37
N THR A 83 -27.21 5.68 2.65
CA THR A 83 -27.20 7.11 3.01
C THR A 83 -27.90 7.42 4.35
N GLN A 84 -28.64 6.48 4.92
CA GLN A 84 -29.28 6.60 6.23
C GLN A 84 -28.41 6.05 7.37
N LEU A 85 -27.32 5.34 7.07
CA LEU A 85 -26.35 4.94 8.08
C LEU A 85 -25.57 6.17 8.54
N ASN A 86 -25.65 6.45 9.84
CA ASN A 86 -24.79 7.46 10.46
C ASN A 86 -23.42 6.82 10.77
N PRO A 87 -22.32 7.25 10.12
CA PRO A 87 -21.00 6.63 10.33
C PRO A 87 -20.52 6.71 11.79
N MET A 88 -20.91 7.75 12.53
CA MET A 88 -20.53 7.88 13.94
C MET A 88 -21.26 6.86 14.82
N GLU A 89 -22.51 6.55 14.47
CA GLU A 89 -23.28 5.53 15.17
C GLU A 89 -22.70 4.14 14.90
N LEU A 90 -22.32 3.90 13.64
CA LEU A 90 -21.63 2.69 13.23
C LEU A 90 -20.34 2.48 14.04
N ILE A 91 -19.45 3.47 14.08
CA ILE A 91 -18.19 3.41 14.84
C ILE A 91 -18.42 3.12 16.32
N ARG A 92 -19.37 3.85 16.95
CA ARG A 92 -19.70 3.65 18.36
C ARG A 92 -20.20 2.24 18.66
N ARG A 93 -20.95 1.65 17.74
CA ARG A 93 -21.52 0.32 17.94
C ARG A 93 -20.53 -0.80 17.60
N ILE A 94 -19.65 -0.60 16.61
CA ILE A 94 -18.47 -1.47 16.42
C ILE A 94 -17.62 -1.50 17.68
N TYR A 95 -17.44 -0.36 18.35
CA TYR A 95 -16.71 -0.31 19.62
C TYR A 95 -17.34 -1.20 20.71
N LEU A 96 -18.67 -1.32 20.78
CA LEU A 96 -19.32 -2.24 21.73
C LEU A 96 -18.98 -3.71 21.44
N LEU A 97 -18.83 -4.09 20.16
CA LEU A 97 -18.41 -5.44 19.78
C LEU A 97 -17.02 -5.80 20.34
N THR A 98 -16.13 -4.80 20.44
CA THR A 98 -14.80 -5.00 21.03
C THR A 98 -14.81 -5.20 22.55
N GLN A 99 -15.95 -4.99 23.21
CA GLN A 99 -16.11 -5.20 24.66
C GLN A 99 -16.75 -6.54 25.01
N LEU A 100 -17.15 -7.34 24.01
CA LEU A 100 -17.77 -8.63 24.24
C LEU A 100 -16.82 -9.56 25.01
N ARG A 101 -17.40 -10.37 25.90
CA ARG A 101 -16.77 -11.53 26.52
C ARG A 101 -16.88 -12.74 25.61
N GLU A 102 -16.02 -13.73 25.79
CA GLU A 102 -15.96 -14.91 24.93
C GLU A 102 -17.32 -15.63 24.80
N SER A 103 -18.05 -15.83 25.91
CA SER A 103 -19.38 -16.44 25.87
C SER A 103 -20.42 -15.61 25.12
N GLU A 104 -20.28 -14.28 25.11
CA GLU A 104 -21.20 -13.37 24.42
C GLU A 104 -20.91 -13.29 22.93
N VAL A 105 -19.64 -13.45 22.54
CA VAL A 105 -19.22 -13.46 21.13
C VAL A 105 -19.93 -14.56 20.36
N LEU A 106 -19.97 -15.78 20.88
CA LEU A 106 -20.63 -16.91 20.22
C LEU A 106 -22.15 -16.70 20.08
N ASP A 107 -22.81 -16.17 21.12
CA ASP A 107 -24.23 -15.82 21.08
C ASP A 107 -24.54 -14.74 20.03
N VAL A 108 -23.64 -13.77 19.89
CA VAL A 108 -23.74 -12.71 18.89
C VAL A 108 -23.53 -13.25 17.48
N LEU A 109 -22.50 -14.07 17.23
CA LEU A 109 -22.27 -14.70 15.93
C LEU A 109 -23.48 -15.54 15.48
N ALA A 110 -24.04 -16.34 16.39
CA ALA A 110 -25.24 -17.13 16.13
C ALA A 110 -26.50 -16.28 15.90
N SER A 111 -26.53 -15.04 16.40
CA SER A 111 -27.60 -14.07 16.12
C SER A 111 -27.41 -13.41 14.75
N LEU A 112 -26.16 -13.07 14.39
CA LEU A 112 -25.80 -12.46 13.11
C LEU A 112 -25.98 -13.40 11.91
N SER A 113 -25.83 -14.72 12.09
CA SER A 113 -26.10 -15.70 11.02
C SER A 113 -27.58 -15.79 10.68
N LYS A 114 -28.46 -15.74 11.68
CA LYS A 114 -29.92 -15.81 11.47
C LYS A 114 -30.50 -14.55 10.81
N ALA A 115 -29.79 -13.43 10.90
CA ALA A 115 -30.26 -12.15 10.37
C ALA A 115 -30.12 -12.05 8.84
N GLU A 116 -29.28 -12.88 8.23
CA GLU A 116 -28.90 -12.86 6.81
C GLU A 116 -30.08 -12.94 5.85
N ASP A 117 -31.04 -13.82 6.15
CA ASP A 117 -32.22 -14.04 5.32
C ASP A 117 -33.16 -12.82 5.23
N SER A 118 -32.95 -11.80 6.08
CA SER A 118 -33.94 -10.73 6.30
C SER A 118 -33.49 -9.32 5.92
N ILE A 119 -32.20 -9.06 5.67
CA ILE A 119 -31.67 -7.68 5.63
C ILE A 119 -31.14 -7.31 4.24
N ARG A 120 -31.57 -6.14 3.71
CA ARG A 120 -30.92 -5.41 2.61
C ARG A 120 -29.59 -4.74 3.06
N GLY A 121 -28.73 -5.49 3.73
CA GLY A 121 -27.57 -4.98 4.47
C GLY A 121 -26.51 -6.06 4.72
N ALA A 122 -26.35 -6.98 3.76
CA ALA A 122 -25.37 -8.06 3.80
C ALA A 122 -23.96 -7.55 4.13
N GLU A 123 -23.53 -6.45 3.51
CA GLU A 123 -22.21 -5.83 3.77
C GLU A 123 -22.01 -5.40 5.23
N PHE A 124 -23.05 -4.90 5.89
CA PHE A 124 -22.95 -4.54 7.31
C PHE A 124 -22.91 -5.78 8.20
N ALA A 125 -23.76 -6.77 7.92
CA ALA A 125 -23.77 -8.02 8.68
C ALA A 125 -22.40 -8.72 8.57
N GLU A 126 -21.83 -8.74 7.38
CA GLU A 126 -20.46 -9.18 7.10
C GLU A 126 -19.44 -8.42 7.97
N MET A 127 -19.42 -7.09 7.91
CA MET A 127 -18.51 -6.29 8.74
C MET A 127 -18.68 -6.53 10.25
N ALA A 128 -19.93 -6.67 10.74
CA ALA A 128 -20.19 -6.98 12.15
C ALA A 128 -19.66 -8.38 12.52
N ARG A 129 -19.82 -9.38 11.65
CA ARG A 129 -19.24 -10.72 11.83
C ARG A 129 -17.72 -10.64 11.89
N ILE A 130 -17.07 -9.90 11.00
CA ILE A 130 -15.62 -9.67 11.04
C ILE A 130 -15.19 -9.12 12.40
N CYS A 131 -15.84 -8.06 12.88
CA CYS A 131 -15.48 -7.44 14.16
C CYS A 131 -15.65 -8.41 15.33
N VAL A 132 -16.71 -9.23 15.31
CA VAL A 132 -16.98 -10.22 16.36
C VAL A 132 -16.01 -11.40 16.28
N LEU A 133 -15.64 -11.87 15.08
CA LEU A 133 -14.62 -12.89 14.87
C LEU A 133 -13.23 -12.42 15.27
N THR A 134 -12.89 -11.18 14.92
CA THR A 134 -11.68 -10.50 15.38
C THR A 134 -11.64 -10.47 16.91
N ARG A 135 -12.76 -10.11 17.55
CA ARG A 135 -12.87 -10.13 19.00
C ARG A 135 -12.75 -11.55 19.57
N LEU A 136 -13.30 -12.57 18.92
CA LEU A 136 -13.08 -13.95 19.32
C LEU A 136 -11.61 -14.33 19.24
N ALA A 137 -10.92 -13.91 18.17
CA ALA A 137 -9.50 -14.19 17.97
C ALA A 137 -8.63 -13.61 19.09
N GLU A 138 -8.96 -12.40 19.55
CA GLU A 138 -8.28 -11.75 20.67
C GLU A 138 -8.49 -12.47 22.02
N LEU A 139 -9.63 -13.17 22.18
CA LEU A 139 -10.00 -13.83 23.43
C LEU A 139 -9.65 -15.31 23.45
N ASN A 140 -9.83 -16.00 22.33
CA ASN A 140 -9.66 -17.43 22.11
C ASN A 140 -9.40 -17.70 20.62
N GLY A 141 -8.18 -17.39 20.19
CA GLY A 141 -7.71 -17.59 18.82
C GLY A 141 -7.90 -19.01 18.26
N PRO A 142 -7.61 -20.10 19.01
CA PRO A 142 -7.84 -21.45 18.50
C PRO A 142 -9.29 -21.72 18.13
N GLU A 143 -10.25 -21.24 18.93
CA GLU A 143 -11.67 -21.39 18.64
C GLU A 143 -12.11 -20.53 17.45
N ALA A 144 -11.57 -19.31 17.33
CA ALA A 144 -11.82 -18.46 16.16
C ALA A 144 -11.37 -19.14 14.86
N MET A 145 -10.15 -19.69 14.82
CA MET A 145 -9.63 -20.44 13.68
C MET A 145 -10.47 -21.69 13.42
N ARG A 146 -10.82 -22.44 14.47
CA ARG A 146 -11.67 -23.64 14.33
C ARG A 146 -13.01 -23.30 13.67
N LEU A 147 -13.65 -22.20 14.06
CA LEU A 147 -14.95 -21.79 13.50
C LEU A 147 -14.86 -21.44 12.02
N ILE A 148 -13.75 -20.84 11.57
CA ILE A 148 -13.53 -20.48 10.16
C ILE A 148 -13.48 -21.76 9.33
N HIS A 149 -12.69 -22.73 9.77
CA HIS A 149 -12.41 -23.94 8.97
C HIS A 149 -13.40 -25.08 9.20
N SER A 150 -14.21 -25.08 10.26
CA SER A 150 -15.21 -26.14 10.47
C SER A 150 -16.36 -26.10 9.48
N GLY A 151 -16.42 -25.09 8.59
CA GLY A 151 -17.55 -24.84 7.71
C GLY A 151 -18.78 -24.29 8.45
N ASP A 152 -18.74 -24.19 9.79
CA ASP A 152 -19.82 -23.59 10.59
C ASP A 152 -20.00 -22.12 10.17
N LEU A 153 -18.90 -21.42 9.86
CA LEU A 153 -18.90 -20.07 9.30
C LEU A 153 -19.14 -20.00 7.79
N ALA A 154 -18.94 -21.07 7.02
CA ALA A 154 -19.21 -21.06 5.57
C ALA A 154 -20.68 -20.78 5.25
N SER A 155 -21.60 -21.12 6.18
CA SER A 155 -23.02 -20.76 6.08
C SER A 155 -23.34 -19.30 6.47
N ILE A 156 -22.34 -18.59 7.00
CA ILE A 156 -22.45 -17.26 7.64
C ILE A 156 -21.49 -16.27 6.96
N TRP A 157 -20.76 -16.66 5.92
CA TRP A 157 -19.72 -15.83 5.32
C TRP A 157 -19.77 -15.97 3.80
N ASP A 158 -20.34 -14.96 3.15
CA ASP A 158 -20.35 -14.83 1.69
C ASP A 158 -19.00 -14.31 1.13
N GLY A 159 -18.09 -13.84 2.00
CA GLY A 159 -16.74 -13.42 1.63
C GLY A 159 -15.79 -14.60 1.41
N SER A 160 -14.53 -14.33 1.03
CA SER A 160 -13.54 -15.41 0.98
C SER A 160 -13.14 -15.84 2.39
N GLU A 161 -13.11 -17.15 2.65
CA GLU A 161 -12.60 -17.74 3.88
C GLU A 161 -11.17 -17.26 4.19
N ASP A 162 -10.38 -17.04 3.14
CA ASP A 162 -9.04 -16.46 3.21
C ASP A 162 -9.06 -15.11 3.93
N THR A 163 -9.93 -14.18 3.53
CA THR A 163 -10.00 -12.84 4.14
C THR A 163 -10.30 -12.91 5.63
N ALA A 164 -11.24 -13.77 6.04
CA ALA A 164 -11.57 -13.96 7.46
C ALA A 164 -10.37 -14.55 8.23
N SER A 165 -9.69 -15.54 7.65
CA SER A 165 -8.50 -16.19 8.22
C SER A 165 -7.38 -15.18 8.45
N LEU A 166 -7.12 -14.29 7.48
CA LEU A 166 -6.13 -13.22 7.58
C LEU A 166 -6.41 -12.27 8.74
N MET A 167 -7.67 -11.85 8.88
CA MET A 167 -8.08 -10.91 9.92
C MET A 167 -8.01 -11.54 11.30
N VAL A 168 -8.47 -12.79 11.45
CA VAL A 168 -8.39 -13.55 12.70
C VAL A 168 -6.94 -13.79 13.09
N MET A 169 -6.08 -14.24 12.17
CA MET A 169 -4.67 -14.47 12.48
C MET A 169 -3.95 -13.19 12.92
N ASN A 170 -4.12 -12.08 12.19
CA ASN A 170 -3.54 -10.79 12.58
C ASN A 170 -3.98 -10.35 13.98
N SER A 171 -5.28 -10.53 14.29
CA SER A 171 -5.85 -10.12 15.57
C SER A 171 -5.41 -11.02 16.72
N TRP A 172 -5.30 -12.33 16.45
CA TRP A 172 -4.81 -13.30 17.42
C TRP A 172 -3.34 -13.03 17.74
N VAL A 173 -2.46 -12.89 16.74
CA VAL A 173 -1.04 -12.61 16.97
C VAL A 173 -0.84 -11.31 17.77
N ALA A 174 -1.67 -10.30 17.52
CA ALA A 174 -1.62 -9.05 18.29
C ALA A 174 -2.01 -9.22 19.77
N ALA A 175 -2.90 -10.17 20.09
CA ALA A 175 -3.40 -10.41 21.45
C ALA A 175 -2.59 -11.46 22.23
N ASP A 176 -2.19 -12.53 21.56
CA ASP A 176 -1.45 -13.68 22.13
C ASP A 176 -0.49 -14.27 21.07
N PRO A 177 0.68 -13.63 20.86
CA PRO A 177 1.64 -14.06 19.85
C PRO A 177 2.23 -15.45 20.13
N GLU A 178 2.43 -15.81 21.39
CA GLU A 178 2.96 -17.14 21.77
C GLU A 178 1.94 -18.24 21.49
N GLY A 179 0.66 -18.01 21.83
CA GLY A 179 -0.42 -18.95 21.50
C GLY A 179 -0.60 -19.12 20.00
N ALA A 180 -0.61 -18.01 19.25
CA ALA A 180 -0.71 -18.03 17.78
C ALA A 180 0.48 -18.78 17.15
N LYS A 181 1.70 -18.52 17.62
CA LYS A 181 2.91 -19.24 17.20
C LYS A 181 2.82 -20.74 17.46
N HIS A 182 2.46 -21.14 18.67
CA HIS A 182 2.32 -22.55 19.01
C HIS A 182 1.28 -23.26 18.14
N TRP A 183 0.15 -22.60 17.84
CA TRP A 183 -0.87 -23.13 16.96
C TRP A 183 -0.38 -23.24 15.51
N PHE A 184 0.24 -22.18 14.98
CA PHE A 184 0.76 -22.14 13.62
C PHE A 184 1.83 -23.22 13.39
N GLU A 185 2.81 -23.34 14.29
CA GLU A 185 3.84 -24.39 14.22
C GLU A 185 3.25 -25.80 14.34
N ALA A 186 2.18 -25.99 15.11
CA ALA A 186 1.49 -27.27 15.22
C ALA A 186 0.72 -27.59 13.92
N GLY A 187 0.12 -26.59 13.28
CA GLY A 187 -0.53 -26.70 11.98
C GLY A 187 0.43 -27.10 10.87
N MET A 188 1.59 -26.42 10.79
CA MET A 188 2.67 -26.75 9.84
C MET A 188 3.22 -28.18 9.99
N LYS A 189 3.05 -28.82 11.16
CA LYS A 189 3.45 -30.22 11.39
C LYS A 189 2.36 -31.23 11.03
N GLN A 190 1.13 -30.76 10.82
CA GLN A 190 -0.07 -31.57 10.53
C GLN A 190 -0.59 -31.35 9.10
N LEU A 191 0.31 -31.04 8.15
CA LEU A 191 -0.03 -30.89 6.73
C LEU A 191 -0.60 -32.16 6.10
N ASP A 192 -0.61 -33.30 6.80
CA ASP A 192 -1.34 -34.50 6.38
C ASP A 192 -2.86 -34.31 6.45
N GLN A 193 -3.36 -33.37 7.24
CA GLN A 193 -4.77 -32.95 7.25
C GLN A 193 -5.03 -31.99 6.09
N GLU A 194 -5.88 -32.40 5.15
CA GLU A 194 -6.20 -31.63 3.93
C GLU A 194 -6.71 -30.22 4.24
N GLU A 195 -7.61 -30.08 5.23
CA GLU A 195 -8.17 -28.79 5.65
C GLU A 195 -7.11 -27.80 6.17
N LEU A 196 -6.14 -28.28 6.97
CA LEU A 196 -5.06 -27.41 7.46
C LEU A 196 -3.99 -27.16 6.41
N ARG A 197 -3.80 -28.09 5.47
CA ARG A 197 -2.81 -27.94 4.40
C ARG A 197 -3.13 -26.74 3.53
N ASP A 198 -4.35 -26.64 3.03
CA ASP A 198 -4.75 -25.56 2.13
C ASP A 198 -4.59 -24.18 2.80
N LEU A 199 -4.91 -24.08 4.08
CA LEU A 199 -4.71 -22.87 4.87
C LEU A 199 -3.24 -22.54 5.10
N MET A 200 -2.43 -23.54 5.45
CA MET A 200 -1.01 -23.33 5.78
C MET A 200 -0.16 -23.11 4.54
N GLU A 201 -0.59 -23.60 3.38
CA GLU A 201 0.02 -23.32 2.07
C GLU A 201 -0.47 -21.99 1.48
N ASN A 202 -1.47 -21.33 2.08
CA ASN A 202 -1.93 -20.02 1.65
C ASN A 202 -0.90 -18.93 2.03
N ASP A 203 -0.30 -18.30 1.01
CA ASP A 203 0.74 -17.27 1.15
C ASP A 203 0.27 -16.06 1.96
N ASP A 204 -0.95 -15.57 1.70
CA ASP A 204 -1.49 -14.43 2.44
C ASP A 204 -1.62 -14.76 3.92
N PHE A 205 -2.09 -15.97 4.26
CA PHE A 205 -2.29 -16.42 5.64
C PHE A 205 -0.98 -16.49 6.41
N ARG A 206 0.05 -17.10 5.79
CA ARG A 206 1.41 -17.13 6.34
C ARG A 206 1.96 -15.72 6.50
N GLN A 207 1.78 -14.86 5.51
CA GLN A 207 2.22 -13.47 5.57
C GLN A 207 1.54 -12.71 6.71
N ALA A 208 0.24 -12.90 6.94
CA ALA A 208 -0.47 -12.28 8.07
C ALA A 208 0.10 -12.72 9.42
N TYR A 209 0.43 -14.00 9.57
CA TYR A 209 1.11 -14.52 10.76
C TYR A 209 2.48 -13.86 10.95
N TYR A 210 3.36 -13.89 9.92
CA TYR A 210 4.70 -13.33 10.03
C TYR A 210 4.70 -11.81 10.23
N ASP A 211 3.82 -11.07 9.55
CA ASP A 211 3.65 -9.63 9.75
C ASP A 211 3.19 -9.32 11.17
N GLY A 212 2.28 -10.12 11.74
CA GLY A 212 1.87 -10.00 13.13
C GLY A 212 3.05 -10.21 14.09
N MET A 213 3.83 -11.27 13.87
CA MET A 213 4.97 -11.62 14.73
C MET A 213 6.07 -10.55 14.64
N ALA A 214 6.38 -10.07 13.43
CA ALA A 214 7.36 -9.01 13.19
C ALA A 214 6.97 -7.70 13.88
N LYS A 215 5.68 -7.38 13.98
CA LYS A 215 5.20 -6.19 14.72
C LYS A 215 5.40 -6.29 16.22
N HIS A 216 5.30 -7.50 16.78
CA HIS A 216 5.35 -7.73 18.22
C HIS A 216 6.77 -7.93 18.74
N ASP A 217 7.51 -8.86 18.14
CA ASP A 217 8.88 -9.19 18.52
C ASP A 217 9.72 -9.54 17.27
N PRO A 218 10.21 -8.52 16.54
CA PRO A 218 10.99 -8.72 15.32
C PRO A 218 12.30 -9.46 15.60
N GLU A 219 12.91 -9.28 16.79
CA GLU A 219 14.14 -9.98 17.17
C GLU A 219 13.92 -11.47 17.40
N ALA A 220 12.80 -11.86 18.02
CA ALA A 220 12.43 -13.27 18.15
C ALA A 220 12.15 -13.91 16.80
N LEU A 221 11.38 -13.25 15.94
CA LEU A 221 11.09 -13.76 14.60
C LEU A 221 12.37 -13.90 13.77
N ALA A 222 13.26 -12.89 13.82
CA ALA A 222 14.56 -12.93 13.17
C ALA A 222 15.44 -14.12 13.60
N ARG A 223 15.35 -14.56 14.86
CA ARG A 223 16.09 -15.73 15.38
C ARG A 223 15.56 -17.07 14.87
N GLU A 224 14.32 -17.13 14.40
CA GLU A 224 13.75 -18.35 13.81
C GLU A 224 14.30 -18.67 12.43
N VAL A 225 14.84 -17.66 11.76
CA VAL A 225 15.48 -17.77 10.46
C VAL A 225 16.97 -17.96 10.70
N GLY A 226 17.36 -19.20 11.03
CA GLY A 226 18.76 -19.60 11.08
C GLY A 226 19.28 -19.95 9.69
N ASP A 227 20.59 -20.25 9.61
CA ASP A 227 21.24 -20.61 8.34
C ASP A 227 20.67 -21.89 7.68
N ASP A 228 20.07 -22.77 8.48
CA ASP A 228 19.47 -24.05 8.03
C ASP A 228 17.95 -23.96 7.78
N SER A 229 17.36 -22.77 7.84
CA SER A 229 15.93 -22.60 7.61
C SER A 229 15.56 -22.87 6.15
N ASP A 230 14.34 -23.39 5.96
CA ASP A 230 13.73 -23.52 4.66
C ASP A 230 13.77 -22.17 3.90
N PRO A 231 14.24 -22.12 2.64
CA PRO A 231 14.38 -20.87 1.90
C PRO A 231 13.08 -20.07 1.78
N ASP A 232 11.94 -20.74 1.57
CA ASP A 232 10.65 -20.05 1.40
C ASP A 232 10.24 -19.41 2.73
N LYS A 233 10.39 -20.14 3.85
CA LYS A 233 10.18 -19.56 5.19
C LYS A 233 11.11 -18.37 5.45
N ARG A 234 12.39 -18.46 5.09
CA ARG A 234 13.35 -17.36 5.28
C ARG A 234 12.87 -16.13 4.52
N ASP A 235 12.48 -16.30 3.26
CA ASP A 235 12.12 -15.20 2.39
C ASP A 235 10.85 -14.49 2.91
N GLU A 236 9.81 -15.24 3.30
CA GLU A 236 8.58 -14.73 3.92
C GLU A 236 8.84 -13.94 5.22
N VAL A 237 9.70 -14.47 6.09
CA VAL A 237 10.06 -13.79 7.33
C VAL A 237 10.85 -12.51 7.07
N MET A 238 11.80 -12.54 6.13
CA MET A 238 12.59 -11.35 5.80
C MET A 238 11.70 -10.23 5.23
N VAL A 239 10.75 -10.57 4.36
CA VAL A 239 9.74 -9.62 3.88
C VAL A 239 8.93 -9.04 5.04
N ALA A 240 8.45 -9.87 5.96
CA ALA A 240 7.69 -9.41 7.13
C ALA A 240 8.50 -8.48 8.05
N LEU A 241 9.77 -8.80 8.31
CA LEU A 241 10.67 -7.96 9.10
C LEU A 241 10.88 -6.60 8.43
N VAL A 242 11.21 -6.59 7.14
CA VAL A 242 11.42 -5.38 6.35
C VAL A 242 10.17 -4.49 6.34
N ARG A 243 8.99 -5.09 6.12
CA ARG A 243 7.72 -4.37 6.10
C ARG A 243 7.42 -3.67 7.42
N ASN A 244 7.78 -4.30 8.54
CA ASN A 244 7.47 -3.80 9.88
C ASN A 244 8.59 -2.97 10.51
N ALA A 245 9.77 -2.90 9.88
CA ALA A 245 10.85 -2.02 10.29
C ALA A 245 10.41 -0.55 10.24
N LYS A 246 10.75 0.19 11.29
CA LYS A 246 10.29 1.58 11.50
C LYS A 246 11.41 2.61 11.38
N ALA A 247 12.65 2.20 11.59
CA ALA A 247 13.81 3.08 11.57
C ALA A 247 14.70 2.78 10.35
N PRO A 248 15.35 3.79 9.74
CA PRO A 248 16.33 3.58 8.69
C PRO A 248 17.48 2.65 9.10
N GLU A 249 17.97 2.74 10.34
CA GLU A 249 19.07 1.93 10.84
C GLU A 249 18.70 0.44 10.92
N GLU A 250 17.44 0.14 11.26
CA GLU A 250 16.89 -1.21 11.27
C GLU A 250 16.81 -1.78 9.84
N LEU A 251 16.42 -0.96 8.86
CA LEU A 251 16.40 -1.37 7.45
C LEU A 251 17.81 -1.68 6.93
N VAL A 252 18.83 -0.89 7.31
CA VAL A 252 20.23 -1.16 6.94
C VAL A 252 20.69 -2.51 7.51
N GLU A 253 20.39 -2.80 8.78
CA GLU A 253 20.73 -4.09 9.40
C GLU A 253 20.03 -5.27 8.68
N LEU A 254 18.76 -5.09 8.31
CA LEU A 254 18.00 -6.11 7.59
C LEU A 254 18.49 -6.31 6.15
N LEU A 255 18.94 -5.26 5.46
CA LEU A 255 19.40 -5.33 4.09
C LEU A 255 20.59 -6.29 3.91
N ASP A 256 21.54 -6.29 4.85
CA ASP A 256 22.66 -7.22 4.84
C ASP A 256 22.21 -8.69 4.95
N ARG A 257 21.06 -8.92 5.60
CA ARG A 257 20.43 -10.24 5.74
C ARG A 257 19.53 -10.60 4.56
N CYS A 258 19.11 -9.62 3.77
CA CYS A 258 18.31 -9.81 2.56
C CYS A 258 19.16 -10.16 1.33
N ILE A 259 20.48 -10.33 1.48
CA ILE A 259 21.33 -10.78 0.37
C ILE A 259 20.86 -12.17 -0.07
N GLY A 260 20.33 -12.25 -1.29
CA GLY A 260 19.74 -13.46 -1.87
C GLY A 260 18.24 -13.63 -1.65
N VAL A 261 17.58 -12.68 -0.98
CA VAL A 261 16.12 -12.59 -0.83
C VAL A 261 15.63 -11.37 -1.60
N TYR A 262 15.33 -11.56 -2.89
CA TYR A 262 15.08 -10.45 -3.82
C TYR A 262 13.94 -9.52 -3.34
N ASP A 263 12.78 -10.08 -3.03
CA ASP A 263 11.59 -9.28 -2.67
C ASP A 263 11.80 -8.47 -1.38
N ALA A 264 12.42 -9.07 -0.36
CA ALA A 264 12.73 -8.38 0.89
C ALA A 264 13.76 -7.27 0.68
N ARG A 265 14.80 -7.50 -0.14
CA ARG A 265 15.80 -6.49 -0.48
C ARG A 265 15.16 -5.30 -1.20
N THR A 266 14.35 -5.56 -2.23
CA THR A 266 13.67 -4.51 -2.99
C THR A 266 12.74 -3.69 -2.10
N GLU A 267 11.91 -4.32 -1.27
CA GLU A 267 11.02 -3.60 -0.33
C GLU A 267 11.85 -2.78 0.68
N ALA A 268 12.98 -3.31 1.15
CA ALA A 268 13.85 -2.61 2.11
C ALA A 268 14.52 -1.39 1.49
N ILE A 269 15.05 -1.51 0.25
CA ILE A 269 15.64 -0.39 -0.47
C ILE A 269 14.61 0.68 -0.80
N GLU A 270 13.42 0.30 -1.23
CA GLU A 270 12.35 1.25 -1.50
C GLU A 270 11.97 2.03 -0.23
N LYS A 271 11.78 1.33 0.90
CA LYS A 271 11.48 1.96 2.19
C LYS A 271 12.63 2.85 2.68
N LEU A 272 13.87 2.36 2.60
CA LEU A 272 15.04 3.09 3.06
C LEU A 272 15.26 4.35 2.22
N SER A 273 15.14 4.26 0.90
CA SER A 273 15.26 5.39 -0.02
C SER A 273 14.23 6.47 0.28
N LYS A 274 12.97 6.06 0.54
CA LYS A 274 11.90 6.99 0.94
C LYS A 274 12.12 7.56 2.34
N ALA A 275 12.79 6.87 3.26
CA ALA A 275 13.08 7.41 4.57
C ALA A 275 14.28 8.37 4.50
N ASP A 276 15.44 7.85 4.10
CA ASP A 276 16.70 8.55 3.96
C ASP A 276 17.49 8.04 2.73
N PRO A 277 17.40 8.73 1.58
CA PRO A 277 18.07 8.30 0.36
C PRO A 277 19.59 8.43 0.44
N THR A 278 20.14 9.23 1.35
CA THR A 278 21.60 9.31 1.54
C THR A 278 22.11 8.04 2.20
N ILE A 279 21.39 7.51 3.19
CA ILE A 279 21.73 6.23 3.82
C ILE A 279 21.56 5.08 2.82
N ALA A 280 20.46 5.08 2.04
CA ALA A 280 20.23 4.08 1.00
C ALA A 280 21.36 4.05 -0.04
N ALA A 281 21.72 5.23 -0.57
CA ALA A 281 22.84 5.40 -1.49
C ALA A 281 24.15 4.85 -0.93
N ALA A 282 24.49 5.21 0.32
CA ALA A 282 25.70 4.74 0.97
C ALA A 282 25.73 3.20 1.12
N TRP A 283 24.59 2.56 1.39
CA TRP A 283 24.51 1.09 1.45
C TRP A 283 24.65 0.44 0.06
N VAL A 284 24.02 1.00 -0.97
CA VAL A 284 24.12 0.49 -2.35
C VAL A 284 25.57 0.57 -2.87
N GLU A 285 26.31 1.60 -2.46
CA GLU A 285 27.74 1.76 -2.78
C GLU A 285 28.65 0.71 -2.12
N THR A 286 28.22 0.06 -1.04
CA THR A 286 28.99 -1.03 -0.43
C THR A 286 28.78 -2.38 -1.10
N GLN A 287 27.76 -2.50 -1.98
CA GLN A 287 27.43 -3.75 -2.64
C GLN A 287 28.36 -4.02 -3.84
N ALA A 288 28.55 -5.28 -4.19
CA ALA A 288 29.25 -5.66 -5.40
C ALA A 288 28.47 -5.25 -6.66
N VAL A 289 29.17 -4.92 -7.73
CA VAL A 289 28.56 -4.60 -9.03
C VAL A 289 27.93 -5.86 -9.61
N ASP A 290 26.60 -5.94 -9.55
CA ASP A 290 25.78 -7.02 -10.08
C ASP A 290 24.39 -6.51 -10.51
N ASN A 291 23.61 -7.35 -11.17
CA ASN A 291 22.30 -6.97 -11.70
C ASN A 291 21.28 -6.57 -10.61
N ALA A 292 21.45 -7.03 -9.38
CA ALA A 292 20.56 -6.69 -8.28
C ALA A 292 20.90 -5.31 -7.71
N ARG A 293 22.19 -4.99 -7.56
CA ARG A 293 22.68 -3.66 -7.21
C ARG A 293 22.25 -2.62 -8.24
N ASP A 294 22.30 -2.95 -9.52
CA ASP A 294 21.82 -2.05 -10.58
C ASP A 294 20.34 -1.65 -10.38
N HIS A 295 19.50 -2.57 -9.93
CA HIS A 295 18.10 -2.26 -9.62
C HIS A 295 17.99 -1.33 -8.40
N ASP A 296 18.73 -1.61 -7.32
CA ASP A 296 18.76 -0.75 -6.15
C ASP A 296 19.27 0.67 -6.47
N ILE A 297 20.25 0.78 -7.38
CA ILE A 297 20.76 2.08 -7.85
C ILE A 297 19.62 2.89 -8.46
N GLU A 298 18.80 2.28 -9.31
CA GLU A 298 17.70 2.97 -9.97
C GLU A 298 16.64 3.44 -8.99
N ASP A 299 16.25 2.59 -8.03
CA ASP A 299 15.25 2.93 -7.01
C ASP A 299 15.72 4.09 -6.12
N VAL A 300 16.99 4.06 -5.67
CA VAL A 300 17.59 5.15 -4.89
C VAL A 300 17.68 6.43 -5.73
N ALA A 301 18.15 6.32 -6.98
CA ALA A 301 18.34 7.46 -7.87
C ALA A 301 17.03 8.21 -8.12
N LEU A 302 15.93 7.49 -8.37
CA LEU A 302 14.62 8.10 -8.59
C LEU A 302 14.15 8.89 -7.37
N VAL A 303 14.29 8.34 -6.17
CA VAL A 303 13.92 9.05 -4.93
C VAL A 303 14.84 10.25 -4.67
N MET A 304 16.13 10.14 -5.01
CA MET A 304 17.04 11.28 -4.91
C MET A 304 16.69 12.38 -5.90
N LEU A 305 16.37 12.03 -7.15
CA LEU A 305 15.95 12.97 -8.19
C LEU A 305 14.69 13.75 -7.80
N ASP A 306 13.73 13.09 -7.14
CA ASP A 306 12.50 13.71 -6.60
C ASP A 306 12.77 14.70 -5.44
N ARG A 307 13.85 14.50 -4.66
CA ARG A 307 14.13 15.28 -3.44
C ARG A 307 15.16 16.40 -3.64
N ASP A 308 16.20 16.11 -4.39
CA ASP A 308 17.34 16.97 -4.69
C ASP A 308 17.88 16.56 -6.06
N THR A 309 17.28 17.14 -7.11
CA THR A 309 17.53 16.74 -8.50
C THR A 309 19.02 16.79 -8.86
N GLU A 310 19.72 17.85 -8.50
CA GLU A 310 21.15 18.04 -8.76
C GLU A 310 21.97 16.92 -8.12
N ARG A 311 21.75 16.67 -6.83
CA ARG A 311 22.48 15.63 -6.11
C ARG A 311 22.11 14.23 -6.61
N GLY A 312 20.85 14.01 -6.98
CA GLY A 312 20.37 12.75 -7.57
C GLY A 312 21.04 12.47 -8.91
N ILE A 313 21.15 13.47 -9.80
CA ILE A 313 21.90 13.35 -11.06
C ILE A 313 23.37 13.05 -10.79
N GLU A 314 24.03 13.83 -9.93
CA GLU A 314 25.45 13.64 -9.62
C GLU A 314 25.72 12.21 -9.10
N TRP A 315 24.91 11.76 -8.13
CA TRP A 315 25.03 10.42 -7.57
C TRP A 315 24.77 9.33 -8.60
N TYR A 316 23.68 9.44 -9.37
CA TYR A 316 23.29 8.42 -10.36
C TYR A 316 24.32 8.30 -11.48
N MET A 317 24.88 9.42 -11.95
CA MET A 317 25.95 9.46 -12.94
C MET A 317 27.28 8.87 -12.44
N ALA A 318 27.51 8.87 -11.12
CA ALA A 318 28.71 8.30 -10.52
C ALA A 318 28.67 6.76 -10.39
N GLN A 319 27.50 6.14 -10.55
CA GLN A 319 27.35 4.70 -10.35
C GLN A 319 27.90 3.87 -11.53
N GLU A 320 28.53 2.75 -11.20
CA GLU A 320 28.87 1.69 -12.16
C GLU A 320 27.73 0.69 -12.25
N PHE A 321 27.43 0.22 -13.45
CA PHE A 321 26.40 -0.79 -13.72
C PHE A 321 27.03 -2.09 -14.22
N ALA A 322 26.44 -3.22 -13.86
CA ALA A 322 26.81 -4.52 -14.42
C ALA A 322 26.28 -4.68 -15.87
N ASP A 323 25.11 -4.11 -16.14
CA ASP A 323 24.45 -4.17 -17.45
C ASP A 323 24.67 -2.89 -18.27
N ALA A 324 25.27 -3.03 -19.45
CA ALA A 324 25.50 -1.92 -20.37
C ALA A 324 24.19 -1.29 -20.87
N GLU A 325 23.09 -2.05 -21.00
CA GLU A 325 21.80 -1.51 -21.42
C GLU A 325 21.26 -0.53 -20.37
N ARG A 326 21.41 -0.86 -19.08
CA ARG A 326 21.03 0.04 -17.98
C ARG A 326 21.90 1.28 -17.91
N GLU A 327 23.18 1.15 -18.21
CA GLU A 327 24.08 2.29 -18.33
C GLU A 327 23.59 3.28 -19.40
N GLU A 328 23.20 2.77 -20.57
CA GLU A 328 22.63 3.58 -21.66
C GLU A 328 21.28 4.23 -21.27
N ASP A 329 20.43 3.50 -20.54
CA ASP A 329 19.10 4.00 -20.12
C ASP A 329 19.15 5.06 -19.02
N ARG A 330 20.27 5.19 -18.31
CA ARG A 330 20.45 6.16 -17.21
C ARG A 330 20.13 7.60 -17.64
N LEU A 331 20.68 8.02 -18.77
CA LEU A 331 20.46 9.37 -19.30
C LEU A 331 18.98 9.57 -19.67
N SER A 332 18.35 8.55 -20.24
CA SER A 332 16.91 8.56 -20.57
C SER A 332 16.03 8.78 -19.34
N LYS A 333 16.35 8.12 -18.21
CA LYS A 333 15.65 8.27 -16.93
C LYS A 333 15.85 9.67 -16.32
N ILE A 334 17.07 10.19 -16.34
CA ILE A 334 17.35 11.57 -15.89
C ILE A 334 16.57 12.60 -16.72
N ILE A 335 16.56 12.45 -18.05
CA ILE A 335 15.82 13.34 -18.95
C ILE A 335 14.33 13.25 -18.72
N TYR A 336 13.79 12.05 -18.59
CA TYR A 336 12.38 11.85 -18.26
C TYR A 336 11.99 12.63 -17.00
N HIS A 337 12.82 12.52 -15.96
CA HIS A 337 12.59 13.20 -14.69
C HIS A 337 12.68 14.72 -14.81
N LEU A 338 13.79 15.23 -15.35
CA LEU A 338 14.02 16.66 -15.56
C LEU A 338 12.90 17.28 -16.40
N ALA A 339 12.50 16.63 -17.50
CA ALA A 339 11.51 17.19 -18.41
C ALA A 339 10.10 17.27 -17.81
N LYS A 340 9.79 16.40 -16.84
CA LYS A 340 8.54 16.44 -16.07
C LYS A 340 8.49 17.64 -15.11
N GLU A 341 9.63 18.04 -14.56
CA GLU A 341 9.76 19.20 -13.67
C GLU A 341 9.91 20.52 -14.44
N ASP A 342 10.89 20.57 -15.34
CA ASP A 342 11.27 21.72 -16.15
C ASP A 342 11.89 21.25 -17.48
N LEU A 343 11.08 21.34 -18.54
CA LEU A 343 11.48 20.92 -19.88
C LEU A 343 12.67 21.72 -20.42
N ASP A 344 12.80 23.02 -20.12
CA ASP A 344 13.90 23.82 -20.64
C ASP A 344 15.22 23.46 -19.94
N ARG A 345 15.17 23.20 -18.62
CA ARG A 345 16.31 22.65 -17.88
C ARG A 345 16.74 21.28 -18.41
N ALA A 346 15.78 20.42 -18.76
CA ALA A 346 16.08 19.10 -19.33
C ALA A 346 16.82 19.22 -20.67
N VAL A 347 16.42 20.17 -21.51
CA VAL A 347 17.11 20.48 -22.78
C VAL A 347 18.53 20.97 -22.52
N GLU A 348 18.72 21.97 -21.65
CA GLU A 348 20.04 22.52 -21.32
C GLU A 348 20.96 21.42 -20.77
N TRP A 349 20.46 20.59 -19.85
CA TRP A 349 21.23 19.50 -19.28
C TRP A 349 21.59 18.45 -20.33
N LEU A 350 20.66 18.03 -21.20
CA LEU A 350 20.94 17.09 -22.29
C LEU A 350 22.00 17.65 -23.25
N GLU A 351 21.90 18.93 -23.63
CA GLU A 351 22.85 19.60 -24.51
C GLU A 351 24.27 19.67 -23.94
N SER A 352 24.40 19.68 -22.62
CA SER A 352 25.70 19.63 -21.94
C SER A 352 26.35 18.25 -21.91
N GLN A 353 25.61 17.17 -22.18
CA GLN A 353 26.17 15.81 -22.21
C GLN A 353 27.03 15.57 -23.46
N PRO A 354 28.05 14.68 -23.40
CA PRO A 354 28.82 14.27 -24.56
C PRO A 354 27.95 13.76 -25.71
N ASP A 355 28.38 14.04 -26.94
CA ASP A 355 27.71 13.57 -28.16
C ASP A 355 28.24 12.18 -28.54
N ASP A 356 27.79 11.15 -27.81
CA ASP A 356 28.13 9.75 -28.04
C ASP A 356 26.88 8.84 -28.05
N ALA A 357 27.07 7.54 -28.29
CA ALA A 357 25.97 6.59 -28.46
C ALA A 357 25.08 6.44 -27.20
N THR A 358 25.58 6.76 -26.00
CA THR A 358 24.77 6.69 -24.77
C THR A 358 23.70 7.77 -24.74
N ARG A 359 23.91 8.87 -25.48
CA ARG A 359 22.97 9.99 -25.59
C ARG A 359 21.72 9.65 -26.40
N ASP A 360 21.78 8.67 -27.30
CA ASP A 360 20.69 8.32 -28.21
C ASP A 360 19.38 8.01 -27.46
N SER A 361 19.44 7.22 -26.39
CA SER A 361 18.27 6.88 -25.57
C SER A 361 17.67 8.12 -24.89
N ALA A 362 18.52 9.08 -24.48
CA ALA A 362 18.09 10.32 -23.86
C ALA A 362 17.43 11.29 -24.84
N GLU A 363 17.90 11.34 -26.09
CA GLU A 363 17.28 12.12 -27.16
C GLU A 363 15.95 11.54 -27.60
N ILE A 364 15.83 10.21 -27.66
CA ILE A 364 14.56 9.53 -27.87
C ILE A 364 13.59 9.88 -26.73
N SER A 365 14.03 9.80 -25.48
CA SER A 365 13.23 10.20 -24.31
C SER A 365 12.76 11.65 -24.41
N MET A 366 13.66 12.58 -24.73
CA MET A 366 13.33 14.00 -24.94
C MET A 366 12.29 14.21 -26.05
N ALA A 367 12.43 13.48 -27.16
CA ALA A 367 11.47 13.53 -28.26
C ALA A 367 10.05 13.07 -27.84
N TYR A 368 9.93 12.16 -26.86
CA TYR A 368 8.65 11.81 -26.25
C TYR A 368 8.14 12.89 -25.28
N GLN A 369 9.03 13.54 -24.51
CA GLN A 369 8.64 14.55 -23.52
C GLN A 369 8.16 15.87 -24.14
N VAL A 370 8.74 16.28 -25.27
CA VAL A 370 8.32 17.50 -25.99
C VAL A 370 6.99 17.34 -26.75
N LYS A 371 6.16 16.34 -26.39
CA LYS A 371 4.90 16.02 -27.07
C LYS A 371 3.96 17.23 -27.22
N GLY A 372 3.91 18.10 -26.21
CA GLY A 372 3.08 19.31 -26.21
C GLY A 372 3.61 20.47 -27.07
N ARG A 373 4.86 20.42 -27.54
CA ARG A 373 5.48 21.49 -28.36
C ARG A 373 5.34 21.28 -29.88
N GLY A 374 4.66 20.21 -30.30
CA GLY A 374 4.38 19.90 -31.71
C GLY A 374 5.42 18.97 -32.35
N TRP A 375 5.13 18.54 -33.59
CA TRP A 375 5.91 17.51 -34.30
C TRP A 375 7.30 17.97 -34.71
N SER A 376 7.45 19.23 -35.15
CA SER A 376 8.75 19.77 -35.53
C SER A 376 9.76 19.73 -34.37
N GLU A 377 9.30 19.91 -33.12
CA GLU A 377 10.15 19.79 -31.93
C GLU A 377 10.59 18.34 -31.70
N ARG A 378 9.65 17.37 -31.73
CA ARG A 378 9.98 15.95 -31.50
C ARG A 378 10.97 15.42 -32.53
N LEU A 379 10.71 15.73 -33.80
CA LEU A 379 11.54 15.23 -34.90
C LEU A 379 12.92 15.88 -34.90
N ARG A 380 13.06 17.12 -34.40
CA ARG A 380 14.38 17.74 -34.20
C ARG A 380 15.25 16.93 -33.24
N TRP A 381 14.68 16.46 -32.13
CA TRP A 381 15.40 15.58 -31.20
C TRP A 381 15.70 14.24 -31.83
N LEU A 382 14.73 13.65 -32.52
CA LEU A 382 14.89 12.33 -33.11
C LEU A 382 15.95 12.29 -34.24
N VAL A 383 16.13 13.38 -35.00
CA VAL A 383 17.19 13.47 -36.04
C VAL A 383 18.59 13.39 -35.45
N ARG A 384 18.78 13.78 -34.19
CA ARG A 384 20.08 13.80 -33.52
C ARG A 384 20.57 12.40 -33.12
N VAL A 385 19.65 11.45 -32.94
CA VAL A 385 19.94 10.04 -32.62
C VAL A 385 20.85 9.45 -33.70
N GLY A 386 22.05 9.05 -33.29
CA GLY A 386 23.11 8.54 -34.16
C GLY A 386 22.80 7.15 -34.72
N ASP A 387 22.27 6.27 -33.88
CA ASP A 387 21.80 4.94 -34.28
C ASP A 387 20.55 5.04 -35.16
N VAL A 388 20.71 4.65 -36.43
CA VAL A 388 19.65 4.73 -37.44
C VAL A 388 18.48 3.80 -37.13
N ASP A 389 18.76 2.63 -36.57
CA ASP A 389 17.74 1.61 -36.28
C ASP A 389 16.89 2.04 -35.08
N ARG A 390 17.52 2.50 -33.98
CA ARG A 390 16.83 3.07 -32.81
C ARG A 390 16.00 4.28 -33.20
N ARG A 391 16.56 5.18 -34.01
CA ARG A 391 15.85 6.36 -34.53
C ARG A 391 14.60 5.96 -35.33
N ASN A 392 14.74 4.98 -36.23
CA ASN A 392 13.63 4.51 -37.05
C ASN A 392 12.56 3.79 -36.22
N GLU A 393 12.96 3.03 -35.20
CA GLU A 393 12.03 2.37 -34.28
C GLU A 393 11.22 3.40 -33.45
N ALA A 394 11.89 4.38 -32.85
CA ALA A 394 11.24 5.46 -32.13
C ALA A 394 10.29 6.25 -33.05
N LEU A 395 10.70 6.54 -34.29
CA LEU A 395 9.85 7.18 -35.30
C LEU A 395 8.58 6.38 -35.59
N LYS A 396 8.72 5.05 -35.82
CA LYS A 396 7.57 4.15 -36.05
C LYS A 396 6.62 4.15 -34.87
N THR A 397 7.14 4.06 -33.64
CA THR A 397 6.33 4.10 -32.41
C THR A 397 5.56 5.41 -32.28
N MET A 398 6.20 6.54 -32.57
CA MET A 398 5.55 7.86 -32.55
C MET A 398 4.45 7.98 -33.63
N PHE A 399 4.73 7.51 -34.84
CA PHE A 399 3.75 7.52 -35.94
C PHE A 399 2.56 6.60 -35.69
N ARG A 400 2.77 5.43 -35.08
CA ARG A 400 1.69 4.51 -34.70
C ARG A 400 0.65 5.20 -33.83
N SER A 401 1.11 5.90 -32.78
CA SER A 401 0.23 6.60 -31.84
C SER A 401 -0.67 7.64 -32.51
N GLU A 402 -0.18 8.34 -33.54
CA GLU A 402 -1.01 9.31 -34.28
C GLU A 402 -1.89 8.66 -35.35
N TRP A 403 -1.36 7.67 -36.05
CA TRP A 403 -2.09 6.94 -37.09
C TRP A 403 -3.38 6.31 -36.55
N GLU A 404 -3.28 5.68 -35.37
CA GLU A 404 -4.42 5.09 -34.66
C GLU A 404 -5.44 6.16 -34.25
N ARG A 405 -4.97 7.31 -33.79
CA ARG A 405 -5.82 8.45 -33.38
C ARG A 405 -6.61 9.06 -34.53
N GLU A 406 -6.07 9.02 -35.74
CA GLU A 406 -6.57 9.74 -36.92
C GLU A 406 -7.20 8.80 -37.97
N GLY A 407 -7.51 7.56 -37.57
CA GLY A 407 -8.31 6.62 -38.36
C GLY A 407 -7.58 6.08 -39.58
N GLY A 408 -6.27 5.84 -39.48
CA GLY A 408 -5.53 5.16 -40.53
C GLY A 408 -4.78 6.07 -41.51
N ARG A 409 -4.42 7.29 -41.09
CA ARG A 409 -3.52 8.18 -41.83
C ARG A 409 -2.75 9.09 -40.87
N LEU A 410 -1.49 9.41 -41.22
CA LEU A 410 -0.80 10.50 -40.53
C LEU A 410 -1.41 11.86 -40.95
N PRO A 411 -1.61 12.80 -40.02
CA PRO A 411 -2.03 14.15 -40.37
C PRO A 411 -1.01 14.89 -41.25
N ASP A 412 -1.48 15.79 -42.12
CA ASP A 412 -0.63 16.54 -43.05
C ASP A 412 0.48 17.32 -42.32
N HIS A 413 0.16 17.94 -41.18
CA HIS A 413 1.15 18.67 -40.37
C HIS A 413 2.26 17.77 -39.78
N VAL A 414 2.00 16.46 -39.59
CA VAL A 414 3.03 15.49 -39.17
C VAL A 414 3.96 15.18 -40.34
N ILE A 415 3.39 15.02 -41.52
CA ILE A 415 4.13 14.76 -42.76
C ILE A 415 5.01 15.97 -43.10
N GLU A 416 4.46 17.18 -43.06
CA GLU A 416 5.19 18.43 -43.29
C GLU A 416 6.37 18.58 -42.31
N ALA A 417 6.14 18.38 -41.00
CA ALA A 417 7.21 18.41 -40.00
C ALA A 417 8.28 17.34 -40.26
N ALA A 418 7.90 16.15 -40.71
CA ALA A 418 8.84 15.11 -41.08
C ALA A 418 9.65 15.45 -42.34
N GLU A 419 9.04 16.10 -43.33
CA GLU A 419 9.76 16.60 -44.50
C GLU A 419 10.81 17.64 -44.11
N GLU A 420 10.44 18.60 -43.25
CA GLU A 420 11.36 19.61 -42.72
C GLU A 420 12.54 18.99 -41.96
N ALA A 421 12.29 17.89 -41.23
CA ALA A 421 13.31 17.14 -40.49
C ALA A 421 14.11 16.14 -41.36
N GLY A 422 13.82 16.03 -42.67
CA GLY A 422 14.47 15.06 -43.55
C GLY A 422 13.98 13.60 -43.41
N MET A 423 12.86 13.39 -42.72
CA MET A 423 12.19 12.11 -42.47
C MET A 423 10.89 11.93 -43.30
N GLY A 424 10.67 12.77 -44.31
CA GLY A 424 9.43 12.80 -45.09
C GLY A 424 9.09 11.47 -45.78
N ASP A 425 10.09 10.76 -46.32
CA ASP A 425 9.87 9.46 -46.99
C ASP A 425 9.39 8.39 -46.00
N ALA A 426 9.94 8.38 -44.78
CA ALA A 426 9.49 7.48 -43.72
C ALA A 426 8.04 7.79 -43.31
N ALA A 427 7.67 9.08 -43.19
CA ALA A 427 6.30 9.49 -42.87
C ALA A 427 5.31 9.10 -43.98
N ARG A 428 5.62 9.35 -45.25
CA ARG A 428 4.73 9.03 -46.39
C ARG A 428 4.55 7.53 -46.60
N SER A 429 5.58 6.75 -46.33
CA SER A 429 5.56 5.30 -46.52
C SER A 429 5.07 4.52 -45.30
N TYR A 430 4.89 5.19 -44.14
CA TYR A 430 4.47 4.56 -42.90
C TYR A 430 3.13 3.83 -43.07
N LYS A 431 3.13 2.54 -42.76
CA LYS A 431 1.96 1.69 -42.61
C LYS A 431 2.21 0.80 -41.40
N PRO A 432 1.32 0.75 -40.40
CA PRO A 432 1.46 -0.21 -39.32
C PRO A 432 1.38 -1.63 -39.90
N GLU A 433 2.27 -2.51 -39.45
CA GLU A 433 2.25 -3.95 -39.77
C GLU A 433 1.14 -4.68 -39.00
#